data_AF-A0AAD7T3P0-F1
#
_entry.id   AF-A0AAD7T3P0-F1
#
_cell.length_a   1.000
_cell.length_b   1.000
_cell.length_c   1.000
_cell.angle_alpha   90.00
_cell.angle_beta   90.00
_cell.angle_gamma   90.00
#
_symmetry.space_group_name_H-M   'P 1'
#
loop_
_entity.id
_entity.type
_entity.pdbx_description
1 polymer ?
#
loop_
_entity_poly.entity_id
_entity_poly.type
_entity_poly.pdbx_seq_one_letter_code
_entity_poly.pdbx_strand_id
1 'polypeptide(L)'
;MEENHTAANIAQRLGEVADAYGIPASKRVAVVHDNAANMVLCADILGTVEEWGQVKGVRTFPHGGTVTITILANLKHRHLAIAEDDSPTTKSLKAKLVEEIDHRWQINDRLFESSLNVQAAVVDPRFKQFHFLDDGKGDEAYICVSQLADRLNTAQRPEQGQAAG
;
A
#
# COMPACT_ATOMS: atom_id res chain seq x y z
N MET A 1 -23.30 -20.91 10.76
CA MET A 1 -21.86 -20.70 10.60
C MET A 1 -21.62 -19.27 11.06
N GLU A 2 -21.11 -19.05 12.28
CA GLU A 2 -20.86 -17.69 12.76
C GLU A 2 -19.85 -17.02 11.82
N GLU A 3 -20.14 -15.80 11.38
CA GLU A 3 -19.24 -15.02 10.54
C GLU A 3 -17.98 -14.66 11.34
N ASN A 4 -17.00 -15.55 11.31
CA ASN A 4 -15.77 -15.47 12.11
C ASN A 4 -14.83 -14.30 11.71
N HIS A 5 -15.17 -13.54 10.66
CA HIS A 5 -14.29 -12.54 10.06
C HIS A 5 -14.87 -11.12 10.06
N THR A 6 -15.89 -10.84 10.88
CA THR A 6 -16.39 -9.47 11.06
C THR A 6 -15.40 -8.63 11.86
N ALA A 7 -15.44 -7.30 11.68
CA ALA A 7 -14.58 -6.37 12.40
C ALA A 7 -14.67 -6.51 13.93
N ALA A 8 -15.89 -6.65 14.46
CA ALA A 8 -16.14 -6.83 15.89
C ALA A 8 -15.54 -8.14 16.43
N ASN A 9 -15.71 -9.25 15.70
CA ASN A 9 -15.17 -10.54 16.12
C ASN A 9 -13.64 -10.54 16.12
N ILE A 10 -13.02 -9.85 15.15
CA ILE A 10 -11.55 -9.69 15.11
C ILE A 10 -11.08 -8.83 16.28
N ALA A 11 -11.74 -7.72 16.57
CA ALA A 11 -11.40 -6.82 17.68
C ALA A 11 -11.48 -7.55 19.04
N GLN A 12 -12.55 -8.30 19.27
CA GLN A 12 -12.72 -9.10 20.48
C GLN A 12 -11.59 -10.12 20.63
N ARG A 13 -11.31 -10.91 19.59
CA ARG A 13 -10.25 -11.93 19.63
C ARG A 13 -8.87 -11.34 19.85
N LEU A 14 -8.57 -10.18 19.28
CA LEU A 14 -7.33 -9.47 19.55
C LEU A 14 -7.21 -9.11 21.03
N GLY A 15 -8.31 -8.67 21.66
CA GLY A 15 -8.43 -8.42 23.11
C GLY A 15 -8.06 -9.65 23.93
N GLU A 16 -8.79 -10.74 23.69
CA GLU A 16 -8.63 -12.00 24.39
C GLU A 16 -7.21 -12.55 24.27
N VAL A 17 -6.60 -12.48 23.08
CA VAL A 17 -5.21 -12.90 22.88
C VAL A 17 -4.24 -11.99 23.63
N ALA A 18 -4.41 -10.67 23.55
CA ALA A 18 -3.54 -9.75 24.27
C ALA A 18 -3.60 -9.96 25.80
N ASP A 19 -4.79 -10.25 26.34
CA ASP A 19 -4.99 -10.61 27.75
C ASP A 19 -4.33 -11.95 28.09
N ALA A 20 -4.52 -12.97 27.25
CA ALA A 20 -3.94 -14.31 27.45
C ALA A 20 -2.40 -14.29 27.49
N TYR A 21 -1.78 -13.39 26.72
CA TYR A 21 -0.33 -13.19 26.73
C TYR A 21 0.14 -12.16 27.77
N GLY A 22 -0.76 -11.63 28.61
CA GLY A 22 -0.43 -10.68 29.66
C GLY A 22 0.09 -9.33 29.14
N ILE A 23 -0.31 -8.92 27.94
CA ILE A 23 0.07 -7.63 27.35
C ILE A 23 -0.85 -6.56 27.94
N PRO A 24 -0.37 -5.67 28.83
CA PRO A 24 -1.23 -4.69 29.47
C PRO A 24 -1.76 -3.67 28.44
N ALA A 25 -2.95 -3.13 28.71
CA ALA A 25 -3.60 -2.09 27.90
C ALA A 25 -2.65 -0.94 27.53
N SER A 26 -1.85 -0.47 28.50
CA SER A 26 -0.88 0.62 28.32
C SER A 26 0.24 0.33 27.31
N LYS A 27 0.43 -0.93 26.90
CA LYS A 27 1.42 -1.33 25.89
C LYS A 27 0.81 -1.66 24.53
N ARG A 28 -0.52 -1.67 24.43
CA ARG A 28 -1.24 -1.80 23.16
C ARG A 28 -1.31 -0.39 22.56
N VAL A 29 -0.39 -0.05 21.67
CA VAL A 29 -0.26 1.33 21.15
C VAL A 29 -0.68 1.45 19.68
N ALA A 30 -0.58 0.36 18.93
CA ALA A 30 -0.91 0.31 17.52
C ALA A 30 -1.30 -1.10 17.10
N VAL A 31 -2.17 -1.18 16.10
CA VAL A 31 -2.48 -2.41 15.37
C VAL A 31 -1.99 -2.20 13.94
N VAL A 32 -1.06 -3.06 13.53
CA VAL A 32 -0.47 -3.01 12.20
C VAL A 32 -1.21 -4.02 11.31
N HIS A 33 -1.90 -3.56 10.26
CA HIS A 33 -2.83 -4.39 9.49
C HIS A 33 -2.82 -4.09 7.98
N ASP A 34 -3.41 -4.95 7.15
CA ASP A 34 -3.59 -4.69 5.72
C ASP A 34 -4.80 -3.76 5.46
N ASN A 35 -5.09 -3.43 4.19
CA ASN A 35 -6.21 -2.54 3.87
C ASN A 35 -7.58 -3.26 3.73
N ALA A 36 -7.75 -4.45 4.31
CA ALA A 36 -9.04 -5.14 4.25
C ALA A 36 -10.10 -4.38 5.07
N ALA A 37 -11.32 -4.27 4.56
CA ALA A 37 -12.39 -3.47 5.17
C ALA A 37 -12.65 -3.84 6.64
N ASN A 38 -12.71 -5.14 6.95
CA ASN A 38 -12.93 -5.58 8.33
C ASN A 38 -11.72 -5.34 9.24
N MET A 39 -10.49 -5.28 8.70
CA MET A 39 -9.30 -4.92 9.48
C MET A 39 -9.25 -3.42 9.78
N VAL A 40 -9.64 -2.58 8.80
CA VAL A 40 -9.78 -1.13 9.00
C VAL A 40 -10.83 -0.85 10.07
N LEU A 41 -12.03 -1.42 9.93
CA LEU A 41 -13.10 -1.25 10.91
C LEU A 41 -12.72 -1.85 12.28
N CYS A 42 -11.99 -2.96 12.31
CA CYS A 42 -11.48 -3.52 13.56
C CYS A 42 -10.54 -2.53 14.27
N ALA A 43 -9.62 -1.89 13.55
CA ALA A 43 -8.73 -0.89 14.13
C ALA A 43 -9.51 0.32 14.66
N ASP A 44 -10.55 0.76 13.95
CA ASP A 44 -11.43 1.85 14.40
C ASP A 44 -12.18 1.45 15.68
N ILE A 45 -12.72 0.23 15.75
CA ILE A 45 -13.38 -0.30 16.95
C ILE A 45 -12.40 -0.29 18.13
N LEU A 46 -11.20 -0.84 17.96
CA LEU A 46 -10.19 -0.90 19.04
C LEU A 46 -9.79 0.49 19.54
N GLY A 47 -9.78 1.51 18.67
CA GLY A 47 -9.53 2.89 19.06
C GLY A 47 -10.59 3.50 19.98
N THR A 48 -11.80 2.91 20.05
CA THR A 48 -12.91 3.34 20.91
C THR A 48 -13.03 2.57 22.22
N VAL A 49 -12.30 1.46 22.35
CA VAL A 49 -12.34 0.57 23.52
C VAL A 49 -11.34 1.06 24.57
N GLU A 50 -11.79 1.28 25.81
CA GLU A 50 -10.98 1.87 26.89
C GLU A 50 -9.75 1.01 27.20
N GLU A 51 -9.93 -0.30 27.18
CA GLU A 51 -8.91 -1.33 27.40
C GLU A 51 -7.82 -1.37 26.30
N TRP A 52 -8.03 -0.65 25.20
CA TRP A 52 -7.13 -0.56 24.07
C TRP A 52 -6.49 0.82 23.91
N GLY A 53 -6.67 1.74 24.86
CA GLY A 53 -5.79 2.92 25.03
C GLY A 53 -5.41 3.68 23.75
N GLN A 54 -6.38 4.36 23.11
CA GLN A 54 -6.17 5.19 21.91
C GLN A 54 -5.29 4.51 20.83
N VAL A 55 -5.48 3.21 20.62
CA VAL A 55 -4.73 2.44 19.64
C VAL A 55 -4.87 3.03 18.24
N LYS A 56 -3.74 3.19 17.57
CA LYS A 56 -3.68 3.65 16.18
C LYS A 56 -3.69 2.47 15.23
N GLY A 57 -4.63 2.47 14.29
CA GLY A 57 -4.55 1.62 13.10
C GLY A 57 -3.41 2.07 12.20
N VAL A 58 -2.40 1.22 12.02
CA VAL A 58 -1.27 1.47 11.12
C VAL A 58 -1.40 0.51 9.95
N ARG A 59 -1.68 1.05 8.77
CA ARG A 59 -1.74 0.24 7.56
C ARG A 59 -0.33 -0.18 7.18
N THR A 60 -0.10 -1.48 7.13
CA THR A 60 1.05 -2.02 6.40
C THR A 60 0.88 -1.71 4.93
N PHE A 61 1.90 -1.08 4.37
CA PHE A 61 2.23 -1.35 2.99
C PHE A 61 2.87 -2.73 2.98
N PRO A 62 2.30 -3.70 2.26
CA PRO A 62 2.81 -5.07 2.33
C PRO A 62 4.29 -5.03 1.96
N HIS A 63 5.15 -5.67 2.75
CA HIS A 63 6.54 -5.92 2.36
C HIS A 63 6.63 -6.87 1.13
N GLY A 64 5.48 -7.35 0.61
CA GLY A 64 5.30 -7.95 -0.72
C GLY A 64 4.47 -7.10 -1.70
N GLY A 65 4.19 -5.84 -1.34
CA GLY A 65 3.27 -4.94 -2.05
C GLY A 65 3.78 -4.51 -3.41
N THR A 66 5.09 -4.42 -3.62
CA THR A 66 5.68 -4.03 -4.89
C THR A 66 5.29 -4.97 -6.04
N VAL A 67 5.34 -6.29 -5.82
CA VAL A 67 4.97 -7.30 -6.84
C VAL A 67 3.47 -7.27 -7.11
N THR A 68 2.67 -7.26 -6.05
CA THR A 68 1.21 -7.29 -6.20
C THR A 68 0.68 -6.01 -6.85
N ILE A 69 1.21 -4.85 -6.47
CA ILE A 69 0.86 -3.55 -7.05
C ILE A 69 1.23 -3.50 -8.54
N THR A 70 2.40 -4.00 -8.93
CA THR A 70 2.83 -4.01 -10.34
C THR A 70 1.99 -4.97 -11.19
N ILE A 71 1.64 -6.14 -10.67
CA ILE A 71 0.73 -7.08 -11.35
C ILE A 71 -0.68 -6.46 -11.49
N LEU A 72 -1.21 -5.85 -10.42
CA LEU A 72 -2.53 -5.22 -10.44
C LEU A 72 -2.58 -4.00 -11.37
N ALA A 73 -1.51 -3.21 -11.41
CA ALA A 73 -1.30 -2.14 -12.38
C ALA A 73 -1.38 -2.67 -13.82
N ASN A 74 -0.62 -3.72 -14.14
CA ASN A 74 -0.65 -4.33 -15.48
C ASN A 74 -2.03 -4.90 -15.80
N LEU A 75 -2.67 -5.60 -14.86
CA LEU A 75 -4.03 -6.11 -15.00
C LEU A 75 -5.02 -4.98 -15.33
N LYS A 76 -4.94 -3.85 -14.60
CA LYS A 76 -5.77 -2.67 -14.83
C LYS A 76 -5.58 -2.11 -16.24
N HIS A 77 -4.33 -1.85 -16.63
CA HIS A 77 -4.04 -1.17 -17.90
C HIS A 77 -4.22 -2.06 -19.13
N ARG A 78 -3.94 -3.37 -19.03
CA ARG A 78 -3.91 -4.26 -20.19
C ARG A 78 -5.16 -5.10 -20.35
N HIS A 79 -5.70 -5.62 -19.25
CA HIS A 79 -6.76 -6.63 -19.29
C HIS A 79 -8.13 -6.10 -18.87
N LEU A 80 -8.16 -5.10 -17.98
CA LEU A 80 -9.39 -4.45 -17.53
C LEU A 80 -9.66 -3.12 -18.24
N ALA A 81 -8.81 -2.70 -19.18
CA ALA A 81 -9.11 -1.59 -20.06
C ALA A 81 -10.40 -1.87 -20.85
N ILE A 82 -11.30 -0.89 -20.85
CA ILE A 82 -12.55 -0.95 -21.61
C ILE A 82 -12.21 -0.84 -23.09
N ALA A 83 -12.59 -1.84 -23.87
CA ALA A 83 -12.46 -1.85 -25.32
C ALA A 83 -13.78 -1.45 -25.99
N GLU A 84 -13.71 -0.96 -27.23
CA GLU A 84 -14.91 -0.50 -27.95
C GLU A 84 -15.91 -1.65 -28.17
N ASP A 85 -15.39 -2.83 -28.49
CA ASP A 85 -16.11 -4.07 -28.78
C ASP A 85 -16.62 -4.82 -27.54
N ASP A 86 -16.29 -4.36 -26.33
CA ASP A 86 -16.83 -4.93 -25.10
C ASP A 86 -18.36 -4.76 -25.04
N SER A 87 -19.05 -5.83 -24.61
CA SER A 87 -20.48 -5.76 -24.29
C SER A 87 -20.75 -4.77 -23.14
N PRO A 88 -21.96 -4.20 -23.01
CA PRO A 88 -22.32 -3.32 -21.90
C PRO A 88 -22.06 -3.94 -20.52
N THR A 89 -22.33 -5.25 -20.38
CA THR A 89 -22.09 -6.00 -19.14
C THR A 89 -20.59 -6.13 -18.85
N THR A 90 -19.79 -6.42 -19.87
CA THR A 90 -18.32 -6.52 -19.73
C THR A 90 -17.72 -5.17 -19.30
N LYS A 91 -18.17 -4.07 -19.90
CA LYS A 91 -17.73 -2.71 -19.53
C LYS A 91 -18.02 -2.40 -18.06
N SER A 92 -19.24 -2.72 -17.61
CA SER A 92 -19.65 -2.53 -16.21
C SER A 92 -18.81 -3.38 -15.24
N LEU A 93 -18.59 -4.66 -15.56
CA LEU A 93 -17.76 -5.55 -14.74
C LEU A 93 -16.31 -5.05 -14.64
N LYS A 94 -15.68 -4.70 -15.77
CA LYS A 94 -14.32 -4.16 -15.81
C LYS A 94 -14.21 -2.89 -14.96
N ALA A 95 -15.16 -1.96 -15.10
CA ALA A 95 -15.18 -0.73 -14.32
C ALA A 95 -15.26 -1.01 -12.80
N LYS A 96 -16.12 -1.94 -12.38
CA LYS A 96 -16.27 -2.27 -10.96
C LYS A 96 -15.04 -2.99 -10.39
N LEU A 97 -14.41 -3.87 -11.17
CA LEU A 97 -13.16 -4.51 -10.77
C LEU A 97 -12.03 -3.50 -10.60
N VAL A 98 -11.92 -2.52 -11.51
CA VAL A 98 -10.93 -1.44 -11.40
C VAL A 98 -11.18 -0.60 -10.15
N GLU A 99 -12.43 -0.21 -9.89
CA GLU A 99 -12.81 0.55 -8.69
C GLU A 99 -12.42 -0.17 -7.39
N GLU A 100 -12.70 -1.47 -7.29
CA GLU A 100 -12.35 -2.27 -6.11
C GLU A 100 -10.83 -2.43 -5.95
N ILE A 101 -10.09 -2.62 -7.05
CA ILE A 101 -8.62 -2.68 -7.03
C ILE A 101 -8.06 -1.35 -6.54
N ASP A 102 -8.52 -0.23 -7.09
CA ASP A 102 -8.04 1.10 -6.73
C ASP A 102 -8.40 1.44 -5.29
N HIS A 103 -9.60 1.11 -4.81
CA HIS A 103 -10.00 1.30 -3.42
C HIS A 103 -9.17 0.46 -2.46
N ARG A 104 -8.98 -0.84 -2.75
CA ARG A 104 -8.30 -1.77 -1.85
C ARG A 104 -6.79 -1.55 -1.82
N TRP A 105 -6.18 -1.22 -2.94
CA TRP A 105 -4.72 -1.12 -3.06
C TRP A 105 -4.21 0.32 -3.17
N GLN A 106 -5.13 1.30 -3.23
CA GLN A 106 -4.82 2.72 -3.36
C GLN A 106 -3.96 3.02 -4.61
N ILE A 107 -4.20 2.28 -5.71
CA ILE A 107 -3.51 2.37 -7.00
C ILE A 107 -4.15 3.50 -7.82
N ASN A 108 -3.87 4.75 -7.47
CA ASN A 108 -4.32 5.91 -8.26
C ASN A 108 -3.37 6.21 -9.44
N ASP A 109 -3.78 7.01 -10.43
CA ASP A 109 -2.93 7.31 -11.60
C ASP A 109 -1.60 7.99 -11.23
N ARG A 110 -1.55 8.67 -10.08
CA ARG A 110 -0.33 9.26 -9.49
C ARG A 110 0.67 8.24 -8.95
N LEU A 111 0.29 6.96 -8.88
CA LEU A 111 1.14 5.89 -8.40
C LEU A 111 2.39 5.74 -9.29
N PHE A 112 2.28 6.00 -10.60
CA PHE A 112 3.42 5.90 -11.52
C PHE A 112 4.33 7.13 -11.50
N GLU A 113 3.80 8.30 -11.17
CA GLU A 113 4.55 9.56 -11.18
C GLU A 113 5.33 9.79 -9.87
N SER A 114 4.87 9.23 -8.74
CA SER A 114 5.38 9.60 -7.41
C SER A 114 5.46 8.46 -6.39
N SER A 115 5.02 7.23 -6.74
CA SER A 115 5.02 6.15 -5.74
C SER A 115 6.40 5.57 -5.53
N LEU A 116 6.83 5.58 -4.28
CA LEU A 116 7.96 4.80 -3.77
C LEU A 116 7.87 3.32 -4.20
N ASN A 117 6.67 2.76 -4.42
CA ASN A 117 6.50 1.38 -4.85
C ASN A 117 6.94 1.16 -6.30
N VAL A 118 6.61 2.08 -7.22
CA VAL A 118 7.06 2.00 -8.61
C VAL A 118 8.56 2.23 -8.67
N GLN A 119 9.07 3.20 -7.91
CA GLN A 119 10.51 3.43 -7.76
C GLN A 119 11.25 2.20 -7.19
N ALA A 120 10.70 1.55 -6.17
CA ALA A 120 11.24 0.32 -5.59
C ALA A 120 11.16 -0.87 -6.57
N ALA A 121 10.09 -0.96 -7.37
CA ALA A 121 9.98 -1.97 -8.43
C ALA A 121 11.02 -1.76 -9.53
N VAL A 122 11.30 -0.50 -9.89
CA VAL A 122 12.29 -0.13 -10.91
C VAL A 122 13.70 -0.56 -10.53
N VAL A 123 14.08 -0.43 -9.25
CA VAL A 123 15.40 -0.85 -8.77
C VAL A 123 15.47 -2.32 -8.37
N ASP A 124 14.35 -3.03 -8.34
CA ASP A 124 14.32 -4.44 -7.97
C ASP A 124 14.76 -5.33 -9.15
N PRO A 125 15.87 -6.08 -9.01
CA PRO A 125 16.47 -6.84 -10.10
C PRO A 125 15.59 -7.98 -10.62
N ARG A 126 14.44 -8.27 -9.98
CA ARG A 126 13.44 -9.24 -10.47
C ARG A 126 12.51 -8.66 -11.52
N PHE A 127 12.44 -7.33 -11.67
CA PHE A 127 11.50 -6.65 -12.57
C PHE A 127 12.16 -6.01 -13.79
N LYS A 128 13.35 -6.49 -14.18
CA LYS A 128 14.20 -5.95 -15.26
C LYS A 128 13.54 -5.70 -16.62
N GLN A 129 12.35 -6.24 -16.87
CA GLN A 129 11.66 -6.12 -18.16
C GLN A 129 10.46 -5.16 -18.14
N PHE A 130 10.11 -4.59 -16.98
CA PHE A 130 9.06 -3.56 -16.80
C PHE A 130 7.78 -3.72 -17.65
N HIS A 131 7.33 -4.95 -17.93
CA HIS A 131 6.14 -5.22 -18.78
C HIS A 131 4.83 -4.58 -18.28
N PHE A 132 4.84 -4.01 -17.08
CA PHE A 132 3.73 -3.27 -16.47
C PHE A 132 3.76 -1.77 -16.74
N LEU A 133 4.84 -1.24 -17.31
CA LEU A 133 4.98 0.13 -17.80
C LEU A 133 4.97 0.10 -19.33
N ASP A 134 4.41 1.13 -19.95
CA ASP A 134 4.61 1.36 -21.38
C ASP A 134 6.10 1.67 -21.64
N ASP A 135 6.61 1.38 -22.83
CA ASP A 135 8.04 1.51 -23.17
C ASP A 135 8.63 2.90 -22.84
N GLY A 136 7.82 3.98 -22.90
CA GLY A 136 8.26 5.33 -22.50
C GLY A 136 8.22 5.62 -21.00
N LYS A 137 7.36 4.93 -20.24
CA LYS A 137 7.18 5.16 -18.79
C LYS A 137 8.23 4.46 -17.93
N GLY A 138 8.89 3.42 -18.47
CA GLY A 138 10.04 2.77 -17.84
C GLY A 138 11.21 3.74 -17.65
N ASP A 139 11.55 4.48 -18.70
CA ASP A 139 12.63 5.48 -18.68
C ASP A 139 12.29 6.64 -17.74
N GLU A 140 11.05 7.13 -17.75
CA GLU A 140 10.58 8.18 -16.83
C GLU A 140 10.70 7.76 -15.36
N ALA A 141 10.34 6.52 -15.05
CA ALA A 141 10.45 6.00 -13.70
C ALA A 141 11.92 5.87 -13.26
N TYR A 142 12.82 5.45 -14.15
CA TYR A 142 14.26 5.40 -13.89
C TYR A 142 14.89 6.79 -13.69
N ILE A 143 14.47 7.77 -14.49
CA ILE A 143 14.88 9.18 -14.34
C ILE A 143 14.43 9.70 -12.96
N CYS A 144 13.19 9.44 -12.56
CA CYS A 144 12.66 9.86 -11.26
C CYS A 144 13.46 9.26 -10.09
N VAL A 145 13.78 7.97 -10.15
CA VAL A 145 14.63 7.29 -9.15
C VAL A 145 16.03 7.89 -9.10
N SER A 146 16.64 8.13 -10.25
CA SER A 146 18.00 8.69 -10.34
C SER A 146 18.05 10.11 -9.74
N GLN A 147 17.07 10.96 -10.08
CA GLN A 147 16.95 12.30 -9.50
C GLN A 147 16.69 12.29 -7.99
N LEU A 148 15.93 11.30 -7.47
CA LEU A 148 15.76 11.13 -6.03
C LEU A 148 17.08 10.74 -5.36
N ALA A 149 17.84 9.80 -5.94
CA ALA A 149 19.14 9.39 -5.44
C ALA A 149 20.13 10.57 -5.37
N ASP A 150 20.19 11.39 -6.43
CA ASP A 150 21.04 12.58 -6.47
C ASP A 150 20.66 13.60 -5.40
N ARG A 151 19.36 13.83 -5.17
CA ARG A 151 18.87 14.73 -4.11
C ARG A 151 19.22 14.22 -2.71
N LEU A 152 19.07 12.93 -2.46
CA LEU A 152 19.42 12.35 -1.15
C LEU A 152 20.93 12.39 -0.92
N ASN A 153 21.73 12.13 -1.94
CA ASN A 153 23.20 12.18 -1.87
C ASN A 153 23.71 13.61 -1.63
N THR A 154 23.06 14.61 -2.24
CA THR A 154 23.37 16.03 -2.00
C THR A 154 22.90 16.50 -0.63
N ALA A 155 21.73 16.05 -0.14
CA ALA A 155 21.24 16.35 1.21
C ALA A 155 22.07 15.67 2.33
N GLN A 156 22.75 14.56 2.03
CA GLN A 156 23.63 13.85 2.97
C GLN A 156 25.07 14.40 3.04
N ARG A 157 25.43 15.38 2.20
CA ARG A 157 26.69 16.12 2.38
C ARG A 157 26.44 17.28 3.34
N PRO A 158 26.76 17.19 4.64
CA PRO A 158 26.84 18.38 5.46
C PRO A 158 27.86 19.33 4.85
N GLU A 159 27.60 20.63 4.95
CA GLU A 159 28.56 21.70 4.65
C GLU A 159 29.84 21.53 5.49
N GLN A 160 30.74 20.65 5.05
CA GLN A 160 32.10 20.66 5.51
C GLN A 160 32.83 21.76 4.74
N GLY A 161 32.88 22.96 5.32
CA GLY A 161 33.89 23.95 4.96
C GLY A 161 33.43 25.41 4.86
N GLN A 162 32.88 25.99 5.93
CA GLN A 162 33.13 27.40 6.25
C GLN A 162 33.44 27.56 7.74
N ALA A 163 34.65 27.15 8.11
CA ALA A 163 35.34 27.63 9.30
C ALA A 163 36.82 27.82 8.93
N ALA A 164 37.18 29.03 8.51
CA ALA A 164 38.48 29.69 8.71
C ALA A 164 38.58 30.91 7.78
N GLY A 165 38.61 32.09 8.38
CA GLY A 165 38.76 33.39 7.74
C GLY A 165 38.32 34.48 8.69
#